data_AF-A0A831JEU2-F1
#
_entry.id   AF-A0A831JEU2-F1
#
_cell.length_a   1.000
_cell.length_b   1.000
_cell.length_c   1.000
_cell.angle_alpha   90.00
_cell.angle_beta   90.00
_cell.angle_gamma   90.00
#
_symmetry.space_group_name_H-M   'P 1'
#
loop_
_entity.id
_entity.type
_entity.pdbx_description
1 polymer ?
#
loop_
_entity_poly.entity_id
_entity_poly.type
_entity_poly.pdbx_seq_one_letter_code
_entity_poly.pdbx_strand_id
1 'polypeptide(L)' 'MKIALVHDWVLNLGGAERTLIALHEIFPNAPIYTLFHKKKLTSRYLPNTKIVASRLQRLPFVMTAYPYLAFIMPSIIE' A
#
# COMPACT_ATOMS: atom_id res chain seq x y z
N MET A 1 -6.85 -20.74 -11.08
CA MET A 1 -5.55 -20.24 -10.58
C MET A 1 -5.81 -19.21 -9.47
N LYS A 2 -5.04 -19.18 -8.38
CA LYS A 2 -5.22 -18.23 -7.27
C LYS A 2 -4.11 -17.19 -7.31
N ILE A 3 -4.45 -15.91 -7.47
CA ILE A 3 -3.50 -14.80 -7.62
C ILE A 3 -3.83 -13.74 -6.57
N ALA A 4 -2.79 -13.19 -5.95
CA ALA A 4 -2.88 -12.06 -5.04
C ALA A 4 -1.84 -11.01 -5.45
N LEU A 5 -2.22 -9.74 -5.40
CA LEU A 5 -1.32 -8.63 -5.64
C LEU A 5 -0.84 -8.10 -4.30
N VAL A 6 0.46 -7.88 -4.16
CA VAL A 6 1.06 -7.36 -2.92
C VAL A 6 1.73 -6.04 -3.25
N HIS A 7 1.37 -4.99 -2.51
CA HIS A 7 2.00 -3.68 -2.62
C HIS A 7 2.25 -3.15 -1.21
N ASP A 8 3.49 -2.84 -0.91
CA ASP A 8 3.90 -2.31 0.38
C ASP A 8 3.05 -1.10 0.81
N TRP A 9 3.09 0.01 0.08
CA TRP A 9 2.52 1.30 0.50
C TRP A 9 1.74 1.94 -0.66
N VAL A 10 0.42 2.08 -0.53
CA VAL A 10 -0.46 2.69 -1.55
C VAL A 10 -0.92 4.07 -1.07
N LEU A 11 0.01 5.02 -1.02
CA LEU A 11 -0.21 6.33 -0.38
C LEU A 11 -0.37 7.48 -1.37
N ASN A 12 0.32 7.44 -2.50
CA ASN A 12 0.27 8.47 -3.54
C ASN A 12 0.22 7.80 -4.91
N LEU A 13 0.05 8.57 -5.98
CA LEU A 13 0.07 8.01 -7.33
C LEU A 13 1.47 8.17 -7.93
N GLY A 14 2.27 7.10 -7.88
CA GLY A 14 3.59 7.01 -8.46
C GLY A 14 3.70 5.90 -9.52
N GLY A 15 4.94 5.53 -9.87
CA GLY A 15 5.20 4.48 -10.86
C GLY A 15 4.72 3.11 -10.39
N ALA A 16 5.01 2.76 -9.13
CA ALA A 16 4.63 1.48 -8.55
C ALA A 16 3.09 1.30 -8.51
N GLU A 17 2.35 2.35 -8.14
CA GLU A 17 0.89 2.29 -8.09
C GLU A 17 0.28 2.21 -9.49
N ARG A 18 0.89 2.84 -10.50
CA ARG A 18 0.48 2.66 -11.90
C ARG A 18 0.67 1.22 -12.36
N THR A 19 1.78 0.59 -12.00
CA THR A 19 2.01 -0.83 -12.27
C THR A 19 0.98 -1.70 -11.55
N LEU A 20 0.66 -1.40 -10.29
CA LEU A 20 -0.39 -2.10 -9.54
C LEU A 20 -1.75 -2.01 -10.23
N ILE A 21 -2.12 -0.82 -10.72
CA ILE A 21 -3.38 -0.61 -11.44
C ILE A 21 -3.40 -1.45 -12.72
N ALA A 22 -2.33 -1.43 -13.52
CA ALA A 22 -2.23 -2.25 -14.72
C ALA A 22 -2.30 -3.76 -14.42
N LEU A 23 -1.65 -4.21 -13.33
CA LEU A 23 -1.76 -5.59 -12.88
C LEU A 23 -3.19 -5.94 -12.42
N HIS A 24 -3.89 -4.99 -11.80
CA HIS A 24 -5.28 -5.18 -11.40
C HIS A 24 -6.23 -5.25 -12.60
N GLU A 25 -5.96 -4.51 -13.68
CA GLU A 25 -6.72 -4.62 -14.93
C GLU A 25 -6.60 -6.02 -15.56
N ILE A 26 -5.41 -6.64 -15.46
CA ILE A 26 -5.18 -8.02 -15.93
C ILE A 26 -5.84 -9.03 -14.97
N PHE A 27 -5.80 -8.77 -13.66
CA PHE A 27 -6.30 -9.66 -12.62
C PHE A 27 -7.35 -8.97 -11.73
N PRO A 28 -8.56 -8.68 -12.24
CA PRO A 28 -9.57 -7.88 -11.54
C PRO A 28 -10.12 -8.54 -10.28
N ASN A 29 -10.05 -9.88 -10.20
CA ASN A 29 -10.51 -10.64 -9.06
C ASN A 29 -9.43 -10.87 -7.99
N ALA A 30 -8.18 -10.45 -8.24
CA ALA A 30 -7.10 -10.66 -7.29
C ALA A 30 -7.23 -9.70 -6.10
N PRO A 31 -7.24 -10.21 -4.85
CA PRO A 31 -7.16 -9.35 -3.67
C PRO A 31 -5.81 -8.63 -3.62
N ILE A 32 -5.83 -7.38 -3.16
CA ILE A 32 -4.63 -6.56 -2.98
C ILE A 32 -4.27 -6.54 -1.50
N TYR A 33 -3.08 -7.01 -1.15
CA TYR A 33 -2.53 -6.94 0.20
C TYR A 33 -1.56 -5.77 0.31
N THR A 34 -1.69 -4.97 1.37
CA THR A 34 -0.84 -3.79 1.56
C THR A 34 -0.57 -3.49 3.03
N LEU A 35 0.56 -2.86 3.33
CA LEU A 35 0.86 -2.43 4.70
C LEU A 35 0.03 -1.18 5.04
N PHE A 36 0.02 -0.21 4.15
CA PHE A 36 -0.69 1.05 4.32
C PHE A 36 -1.34 1.49 3.01
N HIS A 37 -2.57 1.97 3.07
CA HIS A 37 -3.22 2.60 1.92
C HIS A 37 -4.02 3.85 2.31
N LYS A 38 -4.13 4.80 1.37
CA LYS A 38 -5.10 5.90 1.50
C LYS A 38 -6.42 5.51 0.87
N LYS A 39 -7.48 5.42 1.68
CA LYS A 39 -8.85 5.07 1.23
C LYS A 39 -9.31 5.93 0.04
N LYS A 40 -9.04 7.23 0.05
CA LYS A 40 -9.39 8.15 -1.06
C LYS A 40 -8.70 7.78 -2.38
N LEU A 41 -7.43 7.35 -2.32
CA LEU A 41 -6.67 6.95 -3.50
C LEU A 41 -7.18 5.61 -4.02
N THR A 42 -7.28 4.62 -3.13
CA THR A 42 -7.72 3.28 -3.49
C THR A 42 -9.16 3.26 -4.02
N SER A 43 -10.09 4.00 -3.42
CA SER A 43 -11.46 4.08 -3.92
C SER A 43 -11.57 4.77 -5.28
N ARG A 44 -10.61 5.61 -5.67
CA ARG A 44 -10.60 6.30 -6.97
C ARG A 44 -10.02 5.44 -8.08
N TYR A 45 -8.92 4.74 -7.81
CA TYR A 45 -8.15 4.01 -8.83
C TYR A 45 -8.35 2.50 -8.81
N LEU A 46 -8.84 1.95 -7.71
CA LEU A 46 -9.09 0.51 -7.51
C LEU A 46 -10.51 0.33 -6.93
N PRO A 47 -11.56 0.74 -7.68
CA PRO A 47 -12.93 0.67 -7.20
C PRO A 47 -13.39 -0.79 -7.09
N ASN A 48 -14.18 -1.11 -6.06
CA ASN A 48 -14.72 -2.46 -5.79
C ASN A 48 -13.66 -3.57 -5.60
N THR A 49 -12.39 -3.22 -5.48
CA THR A 49 -11.31 -4.17 -5.22
C THR A 49 -11.27 -4.57 -3.74
N LYS A 50 -11.03 -5.86 -3.48
CA LYS A 50 -10.80 -6.35 -2.12
C LYS A 50 -9.38 -5.99 -1.67
N ILE A 51 -9.27 -4.92 -0.89
CA ILE A 51 -7.99 -4.45 -0.34
C ILE A 51 -7.88 -4.87 1.12
N VAL A 52 -6.83 -5.62 1.44
CA VAL A 52 -6.52 -6.13 2.77
C VAL A 52 -5.30 -5.40 3.30
N ALA A 53 -5.54 -4.43 4.18
CA ALA A 53 -4.48 -3.69 4.85
C ALA A 53 -3.91 -4.47 6.05
N SER A 54 -2.63 -4.22 6.36
CA SER A 54 -2.00 -4.76 7.56
C SER A 54 -2.69 -4.24 8.83
N ARG A 55 -2.63 -5.03 9.90
CA ARG A 55 -3.10 -4.62 11.23
C ARG A 55 -2.37 -3.36 11.73
N LEU A 56 -1.16 -3.10 11.23
CA LEU A 56 -0.36 -1.91 11.50
C LEU A 56 -1.06 -0.61 11.06
N GLN A 57 -1.92 -0.65 10.03
CA GLN A 57 -2.67 0.53 9.60
C GLN A 57 -3.66 1.04 10.67
N ARG A 58 -4.09 0.19 11.61
CA ARG A 58 -5.01 0.58 12.69
C ARG A 58 -4.29 1.32 13.83
N LEU A 59 -2.97 1.26 13.88
CA LEU A 59 -2.21 1.94 14.93
C LEU A 59 -2.17 3.44 14.60
N PRO A 60 -2.77 4.31 15.46
CA PRO A 60 -2.60 5.74 15.30
C PRO A 60 -1.10 6.07 15.40
N PHE A 61 -0.65 7.08 14.66
CA PHE A 61 0.74 7.57 14.60
C PHE A 61 1.76 6.78 13.78
N VAL A 62 1.52 5.55 13.32
CA VAL A 62 2.55 4.81 12.53
C VAL A 62 2.93 5.53 11.24
N MET A 63 1.93 6.08 10.53
CA MET A 63 2.17 6.86 9.31
C MET A 63 2.83 8.22 9.60
N THR A 64 2.63 8.78 10.79
CA THR A 64 3.20 10.07 11.19
C THR A 64 4.61 9.90 11.75
N ALA A 65 4.91 8.77 12.41
CA ALA A 65 6.19 8.49 13.05
C ALA A 65 7.27 8.04 12.06
N TYR A 66 6.90 7.36 10.97
CA TYR A 66 7.84 6.81 10.00
C TYR A 66 8.80 7.86 9.38
N PRO A 67 8.34 9.05 8.96
CA PRO A 67 9.25 10.11 8.47
C PRO A 67 10.24 10.58 9.54
N TYR A 68 9.83 10.64 10.82
CA TYR A 68 10.75 11.01 11.91
C TYR A 68 11.76 9.88 12.19
N LEU A 69 11.36 8.62 11.99
CA LEU A 69 12.25 7.48 12.10
C LEU A 69 13.34 7.50 11.01
N ALA A 70 13.05 8.05 9.83
CA ALA A 70 14.02 8.17 8.74
C ALA A 70 15.25 9.01 9.11
N PHE A 71 15.14 9.95 10.05
CA PHE A 71 16.28 10.70 10.57
C PHE A 71 17.24 9.84 11.40
N ILE A 72 16.72 8.82 12.09
CA ILE A 72 17.47 7.91 12.97
C ILE A 72 17.91 6.65 12.21
N MET A 73 17.31 6.34 11.06
CA MET A 73 17.66 5.17 10.25
C MET A 73 19.15 5.06 9.88
N PRO A 74 19.88 6.13 9.51
CA PRO A 74 21.31 6.02 9.22
C PRO A 74 22.11 5.46 10.41
N SER A 75 21.82 5.93 11.62
CA SER A 75 22.52 5.49 12.84
C SER A 75 22.10 4.11 13.35
N ILE A 76 21.07 3.49 12.75
CA ILE A 76 20.60 2.14 13.09
C ILE A 76 21.20 1.08 12.16
N ILE A 77 21.67 1.50 10.99
CA ILE A 77 22.22 0.61 9.95
C ILE A 77 23.75 0.49 10.04
N GLU A 78 24.43 1.46 10.66
CA GLU A 78 25.86 1.40 11.04
C GLU A 78 26.11 0.66 12.36
#